data_AF-E3KPR5-F1
#
_entry.id   AF-E3KPR5-F1
#
_cell.length_a   1.000
_cell.length_b   1.000
_cell.length_c   1.000
_cell.angle_alpha   90.00
_cell.angle_beta   90.00
_cell.angle_gamma   90.00
#
_symmetry.space_group_name_H-M   'P 1'
#
loop_
_entity.id
_entity.type
_entity.pdbx_description
1 polymer ?
#
loop_
_entity_poly.entity_id
_entity_poly.type
_entity_poly.pdbx_seq_one_letter_code
_entity_poly.pdbx_strand_id
1 'polypeptide(L)'
;MPPKSKAKPTGLYKFHRGSRLPKLETRSQKAHRKKCQERTAAEVSNKSTTSFPVPASQPIPDPSPPSPGNYDDPNDQVDTMQDDNVWNDIPDELRPEDVESLKQIRSHHRALIEQQKLRNWNDLMESMFPAYLHLKKKTQNWTNSDFFKDLSKDLCKCQSHQMKSREVDLIDLIGQKRVKMPFCTCIPDPIHFLAHGYLPSTPLFPQTGFSLRLLNFYDLLWNICNANLTSFSEVLRRWNESMSVRLCIKETKKPRDLRRCLSGSVDAYRHLKRLEQDLIHTATSLTPQDVLAQRSCPACFGTSAPALDESQPKDTNQIFICLDGNFQHRHHEKASKNHLPLHTPHLFISPEEIKATDDEILTHEQAQKKTQKAKDRCSEQHKAADDRRNASTWKGCDDTGLFGCCCRHDSVIYFCNIYKSGEGRGLPMSIIKRLLGELNPTTQIGILYDIGCTLGKFFQSRKLLTEQLPRMKFATAVFHSYVHDWPCQIQFNPRYNKGWGLTDGEGLERLWSYLSPLVGPQRYATRNHRLGGINHRSVFHNYLGIEKLRMCGFSQ
;
A
#
# COMPACT_ATOMS: atom_id res chain seq x y z
N MET A 1 -42.45 -43.17 26.23
CA MET A 1 -42.11 -42.03 27.12
C MET A 1 -40.67 -41.60 26.85
N PRO A 2 -40.31 -40.31 26.79
CA PRO A 2 -40.86 -39.15 26.06
C PRO A 2 -39.91 -38.71 24.90
N PRO A 3 -40.23 -37.67 24.09
CA PRO A 3 -39.51 -37.35 22.85
C PRO A 3 -38.23 -36.51 23.08
N LYS A 4 -37.19 -36.76 22.28
CA LYS A 4 -35.95 -35.95 22.27
C LYS A 4 -36.22 -34.60 21.59
N SER A 5 -36.09 -33.51 22.36
CA SER A 5 -36.17 -32.13 21.88
C SER A 5 -35.05 -31.83 20.87
N LYS A 6 -35.41 -31.31 19.69
CA LYS A 6 -34.47 -30.70 18.75
C LYS A 6 -33.96 -29.36 19.31
N ALA A 7 -32.77 -29.34 19.89
CA ALA A 7 -32.07 -28.10 20.19
C ALA A 7 -31.40 -27.57 18.91
N LYS A 8 -31.71 -26.31 18.53
CA LYS A 8 -31.04 -25.57 17.47
C LYS A 8 -29.54 -25.37 17.82
N PRO A 9 -28.61 -25.49 16.85
CA PRO A 9 -27.22 -25.14 17.12
C PRO A 9 -27.08 -23.62 17.27
N THR A 10 -26.77 -23.17 18.47
CA THR A 10 -26.41 -21.77 18.75
C THR A 10 -25.06 -21.45 18.11
N GLY A 11 -25.02 -20.35 17.35
CA GLY A 11 -23.90 -19.99 16.48
C GLY A 11 -22.56 -19.84 17.19
N LEU A 12 -21.57 -20.60 16.71
CA LEU A 12 -20.16 -20.61 17.15
C LEU A 12 -19.31 -19.41 16.64
N TYR A 13 -19.93 -18.28 16.26
CA TYR A 13 -19.21 -17.13 15.68
C TYR A 13 -19.44 -15.79 16.40
N LYS A 14 -19.51 -15.79 17.74
CA LYS A 14 -19.34 -14.55 18.52
C LYS A 14 -17.93 -14.49 19.11
N PHE A 15 -16.95 -14.14 18.27
CA PHE A 15 -15.66 -13.64 18.75
C PHE A 15 -15.90 -12.26 19.40
N HIS A 16 -16.17 -12.26 20.71
CA HIS A 16 -16.15 -11.06 21.52
C HIS A 16 -14.74 -10.42 21.43
N ARG A 17 -14.63 -9.23 20.84
CA ARG A 17 -13.44 -8.35 20.93
C ARG A 17 -13.33 -7.70 22.32
N GLY A 18 -13.50 -8.49 23.37
CA GLY A 18 -13.11 -8.13 24.72
C GLY A 18 -11.68 -8.60 24.93
N SER A 19 -10.75 -7.68 25.17
CA SER A 19 -9.40 -8.03 25.64
C SER A 19 -9.50 -8.94 26.86
N ARG A 20 -9.12 -10.22 26.72
CA ARG A 20 -8.99 -11.18 27.83
C ARG A 20 -7.67 -11.04 28.60
N LEU A 21 -6.92 -9.97 28.36
CA LEU A 21 -5.75 -9.64 29.18
C LEU A 21 -6.22 -8.99 30.49
N PRO A 22 -5.66 -9.38 31.65
CA PRO A 22 -5.96 -8.72 32.92
C PRO A 22 -5.70 -7.22 32.80
N LYS A 23 -6.57 -6.40 33.40
CA LYS A 23 -6.38 -4.94 33.51
C LYS A 23 -5.21 -4.69 34.47
N LEU A 24 -3.99 -4.77 33.96
CA LEU A 24 -2.77 -4.41 34.69
C LEU A 24 -2.57 -2.90 34.68
N GLU A 25 -3.59 -2.12 35.05
CA GLU A 25 -3.38 -0.72 35.39
C GLU A 25 -3.05 -0.66 36.88
N THR A 26 -1.78 -0.44 37.19
CA THR A 26 -1.32 -0.26 38.57
C THR A 26 -1.93 1.02 39.18
N ARG A 27 -2.02 1.08 40.51
CA ARG A 27 -2.51 2.29 41.22
C ARG A 27 -1.68 3.53 40.86
N SER A 28 -0.37 3.39 40.63
CA SER A 28 0.50 4.50 40.22
C SER A 28 0.20 4.97 38.80
N GLN A 29 0.01 4.06 37.83
CA GLN A 29 -0.40 4.39 36.46
C GLN A 29 -1.75 5.13 36.45
N LYS A 30 -2.71 4.67 37.28
CA LYS A 30 -4.01 5.33 37.42
C LYS A 30 -3.90 6.74 38.01
N ALA A 31 -3.03 6.93 39.01
CA ALA A 31 -2.78 8.24 39.62
C ALA A 31 -2.07 9.19 38.65
N HIS A 32 -1.06 8.71 37.94
CA HIS A 32 -0.35 9.46 36.90
C HIS A 32 -1.30 9.89 35.77
N ARG A 33 -2.16 8.98 35.29
CA ARG A 33 -3.17 9.29 34.27
C ARG A 33 -4.13 10.38 34.73
N LYS A 34 -4.60 10.33 35.99
CA LYS A 34 -5.46 11.39 36.57
C LYS A 34 -4.73 12.72 36.61
N LYS A 35 -3.47 12.75 37.06
CA LYS A 35 -2.64 13.96 37.08
C LYS A 35 -2.41 14.55 35.68
N CYS A 36 -2.19 13.72 34.67
CA CYS A 36 -2.12 14.16 33.27
C CYS A 36 -3.47 14.71 32.77
N GLN A 37 -4.58 14.06 33.12
CA GLN A 37 -5.93 14.54 32.77
C GLN A 37 -6.22 15.90 33.41
N GLU A 38 -5.89 16.08 34.68
CA GLU A 38 -6.02 17.35 35.41
C GLU A 38 -5.15 18.44 34.79
N ARG A 39 -3.90 18.13 34.43
CA ARG A 39 -3.01 19.08 33.74
C ARG A 39 -3.55 19.48 32.37
N THR A 40 -3.98 18.52 31.56
CA THR A 40 -4.59 18.81 30.24
C THR A 40 -5.89 19.60 30.41
N ALA A 41 -6.72 19.28 31.39
CA ALA A 41 -7.92 20.06 31.69
C ALA A 41 -7.58 21.51 32.08
N ALA A 42 -6.55 21.71 32.92
CA ALA A 42 -6.07 23.04 33.30
C ALA A 42 -5.50 23.83 32.12
N GLU A 43 -4.71 23.19 31.24
CA GLU A 43 -4.21 23.77 29.99
C GLU A 43 -5.35 24.19 29.03
N VAL A 44 -6.48 23.46 29.06
CA VAL A 44 -7.65 23.68 28.20
C VAL A 44 -8.66 24.68 28.79
N SER A 45 -8.70 24.81 30.13
CA SER A 45 -9.70 25.56 30.91
C SER A 45 -9.36 27.04 31.11
N ASN A 46 -8.13 27.49 30.86
CA ASN A 46 -7.78 28.90 30.99
C ASN A 46 -8.20 29.72 29.75
N LYS A 47 -9.50 30.05 29.68
CA LYS A 47 -10.07 31.38 29.33
C LYS A 47 -11.60 31.29 29.13
N SER A 48 -12.30 32.20 29.78
CA SER A 48 -13.76 32.35 29.80
C SER A 48 -14.40 32.35 28.42
N THR A 49 -15.42 31.52 28.27
CA THR A 49 -16.42 31.60 27.22
C THR A 49 -17.23 32.89 27.43
N THR A 50 -16.86 33.99 26.77
CA THR A 50 -17.79 35.11 26.56
C THR A 50 -18.84 34.66 25.56
N SER A 51 -20.03 34.35 26.06
CA SER A 51 -21.23 34.08 25.27
C SER A 51 -21.69 35.38 24.59
N PHE A 52 -21.58 35.46 23.27
CA PHE A 52 -22.34 36.43 22.48
C PHE A 52 -23.61 35.75 21.95
N PRO A 53 -24.78 36.42 22.03
CA PRO A 53 -26.05 35.87 21.56
C PRO A 53 -26.10 35.86 20.03
N VAL A 54 -26.51 34.73 19.44
CA VAL A 54 -26.75 34.55 18.01
C VAL A 54 -28.21 34.96 17.70
N PRO A 55 -28.51 35.70 16.62
CA PRO A 55 -29.88 36.06 16.27
C PRO A 55 -30.68 34.83 15.81
N ALA A 56 -31.93 34.74 16.25
CA ALA A 56 -32.85 33.67 15.88
C ALA A 56 -33.28 33.77 14.40
N SER A 57 -32.97 32.74 13.61
CA SER A 57 -33.61 32.48 12.32
C SER A 57 -34.81 31.55 12.53
N GLN A 58 -35.94 31.90 11.90
CA GLN A 58 -37.29 31.35 12.13
C GLN A 58 -37.42 29.83 11.88
N PRO A 59 -38.32 29.13 12.60
CA PRO A 59 -38.66 27.74 12.35
C PRO A 59 -39.64 27.61 11.16
N ILE A 60 -39.41 26.60 10.31
CA ILE A 60 -40.35 26.13 9.28
C ILE A 60 -41.46 25.31 9.99
N PRO A 61 -42.76 25.43 9.67
CA PRO A 61 -43.83 24.70 10.36
C PRO A 61 -43.97 23.27 9.86
N ASP A 62 -44.14 22.32 10.80
CA ASP A 62 -44.65 20.97 10.54
C ASP A 62 -46.17 21.01 10.19
N PRO A 63 -46.68 20.10 9.33
CA PRO A 63 -48.11 20.02 9.05
C PRO A 63 -48.89 19.30 10.15
N SER A 64 -49.96 19.93 10.63
CA SER A 64 -50.92 19.41 11.61
C SER A 64 -51.93 18.41 10.99
N PRO A 65 -52.47 17.46 11.77
CA PRO A 65 -53.45 16.47 11.31
C PRO A 65 -54.88 17.06 11.26
N PRO A 66 -55.79 16.52 10.41
CA PRO A 66 -57.17 17.00 10.36
C PRO A 66 -58.02 16.44 11.50
N SER A 67 -58.97 17.25 11.99
CA SER A 67 -60.00 16.91 13.00
C SER A 67 -61.41 16.99 12.35
N PRO A 68 -62.52 16.60 13.03
CA PRO A 68 -63.49 15.63 12.52
C PRO A 68 -64.81 16.24 12.06
N GLY A 69 -65.50 15.58 11.12
CA GLY A 69 -66.87 15.89 10.71
C GLY A 69 -67.82 14.72 11.03
N ASN A 70 -68.88 15.02 11.78
CA ASN A 70 -70.02 14.16 12.12
C ASN A 70 -70.76 13.62 10.88
N TYR A 71 -71.34 12.41 10.97
CA TYR A 71 -72.76 12.13 10.66
C TYR A 71 -73.17 10.72 11.20
N ASP A 72 -74.02 10.75 12.22
CA ASP A 72 -75.21 9.92 12.56
C ASP A 72 -75.18 8.37 12.66
N ASP A 73 -75.53 7.92 13.88
CA ASP A 73 -76.07 6.65 14.42
C ASP A 73 -77.41 6.25 13.71
N PRO A 74 -78.01 5.01 13.78
CA PRO A 74 -77.96 4.05 14.89
C PRO A 74 -77.98 2.53 14.55
N ASN A 75 -77.43 1.69 15.42
CA ASN A 75 -78.20 0.69 16.19
C ASN A 75 -77.31 -0.20 17.08
N ASP A 76 -77.80 -0.42 18.30
CA ASP A 76 -77.36 -1.40 19.29
C ASP A 76 -77.26 -2.82 18.73
N GLN A 77 -76.18 -3.54 19.08
CA GLN A 77 -76.29 -4.72 19.95
C GLN A 77 -74.90 -5.25 20.31
N VAL A 78 -74.71 -5.39 21.62
CA VAL A 78 -73.59 -6.04 22.28
C VAL A 78 -73.54 -7.51 21.85
N ASP A 79 -72.47 -7.93 21.20
CA ASP A 79 -72.06 -9.34 21.23
C ASP A 79 -70.54 -9.48 21.14
N THR A 80 -70.01 -10.20 22.12
CA THR A 80 -68.62 -10.58 22.34
C THR A 80 -67.99 -11.24 21.12
N MET A 81 -66.86 -10.74 20.61
CA MET A 81 -65.78 -11.55 20.02
C MET A 81 -64.42 -10.80 20.04
N GLN A 82 -63.37 -11.57 20.27
CA GLN A 82 -61.97 -11.18 20.49
C GLN A 82 -61.40 -10.34 19.34
N ASP A 83 -60.81 -9.17 19.65
CA ASP A 83 -60.05 -8.38 18.69
C ASP A 83 -58.54 -8.60 18.91
N ASP A 84 -58.03 -9.66 18.31
CA ASP A 84 -56.60 -9.83 18.03
C ASP A 84 -56.21 -8.93 16.86
N ASN A 85 -55.94 -7.65 17.12
CA ASN A 85 -55.29 -6.76 16.15
C ASN A 85 -54.07 -6.08 16.75
N VAL A 86 -53.04 -6.91 16.96
CA VAL A 86 -51.65 -6.45 17.01
C VAL A 86 -51.33 -5.88 15.63
N TRP A 87 -51.08 -4.57 15.55
CA TRP A 87 -50.39 -3.96 14.42
C TRP A 87 -49.01 -4.61 14.29
N ASN A 88 -48.94 -5.71 13.56
CA ASN A 88 -47.68 -6.34 13.20
C ASN A 88 -47.05 -5.46 12.11
N ASP A 89 -45.94 -4.81 12.45
CA ASP A 89 -45.00 -4.29 11.45
C ASP A 89 -44.58 -5.47 10.55
N ILE A 90 -45.27 -5.64 9.42
CA ILE A 90 -44.82 -6.55 8.38
C ILE A 90 -43.51 -5.95 7.89
N PRO A 91 -42.36 -6.64 8.00
CA PRO A 91 -41.13 -6.15 7.41
C PRO A 91 -41.38 -6.03 5.91
N ASP A 92 -41.33 -4.83 5.36
CA ASP A 92 -41.27 -4.64 3.92
C ASP A 92 -40.01 -5.36 3.42
N GLU A 93 -40.16 -6.61 3.01
CA GLU A 93 -39.13 -7.36 2.32
C GLU A 93 -38.92 -6.67 0.98
N LEU A 94 -37.95 -5.75 0.95
CA LEU A 94 -37.49 -5.07 -0.26
C LEU A 94 -37.34 -6.10 -1.37
N ARG A 95 -37.94 -5.82 -2.54
CA ARG A 95 -37.82 -6.71 -3.70
C ARG A 95 -36.33 -6.90 -4.00
N PRO A 96 -35.90 -8.07 -4.49
CA PRO A 96 -34.49 -8.33 -4.79
C PRO A 96 -33.83 -7.27 -5.69
N GLU A 97 -34.61 -6.69 -6.60
CA GLU A 97 -34.20 -5.58 -7.48
C GLU A 97 -33.91 -4.28 -6.72
N ASP A 98 -34.73 -3.95 -5.71
CA ASP A 98 -34.55 -2.77 -4.87
C ASP A 98 -33.32 -2.94 -3.96
N VAL A 99 -33.06 -4.15 -3.47
CA VAL A 99 -31.84 -4.49 -2.70
C VAL A 99 -30.57 -4.33 -3.55
N GLU A 100 -30.58 -4.82 -4.79
CA GLU A 100 -29.43 -4.68 -5.69
C GLU A 100 -29.23 -3.21 -6.11
N SER A 101 -30.32 -2.48 -6.38
CA SER A 101 -30.29 -1.04 -6.68
C SER A 101 -29.70 -0.23 -5.52
N LEU A 102 -30.17 -0.47 -4.28
CA LEU A 102 -29.60 0.16 -3.07
C LEU A 102 -28.13 -0.18 -2.88
N LYS A 103 -27.71 -1.42 -3.20
CA LYS A 103 -26.31 -1.83 -3.13
C LYS A 103 -25.45 -1.11 -4.18
N GLN A 104 -25.95 -0.94 -5.39
CA GLN A 104 -25.28 -0.16 -6.44
C GLN A 104 -25.15 1.31 -6.05
N ILE A 105 -26.22 1.95 -5.58
CA ILE A 105 -26.21 3.34 -5.09
C ILE A 105 -25.19 3.52 -3.96
N ARG A 106 -25.20 2.62 -2.96
CA ARG A 106 -24.23 2.64 -1.85
C ARG A 106 -22.79 2.47 -2.34
N SER A 107 -22.56 1.63 -3.35
CA SER A 107 -21.23 1.44 -3.93
C SER A 107 -20.76 2.68 -4.69
N HIS A 108 -21.63 3.28 -5.50
CA HIS A 108 -21.33 4.49 -6.25
C HIS A 108 -21.04 5.67 -5.31
N HIS A 109 -21.87 5.89 -4.28
CA HIS A 109 -21.66 6.94 -3.29
C HIS A 109 -20.33 6.76 -2.53
N ARG A 110 -19.95 5.53 -2.18
CA ARG A 110 -18.63 5.25 -1.58
C ARG A 110 -17.49 5.56 -2.54
N ALA A 111 -17.64 5.23 -3.82
CA ALA A 111 -16.64 5.54 -4.83
C ALA A 111 -16.41 7.06 -4.95
N LEU A 112 -17.49 7.85 -4.98
CA LEU A 112 -17.39 9.32 -4.99
C LEU A 112 -16.66 9.86 -3.75
N ILE A 113 -16.96 9.34 -2.56
CA ILE A 113 -16.28 9.75 -1.32
C ILE A 113 -14.77 9.43 -1.38
N GLU A 114 -14.39 8.23 -1.84
CA GLU A 114 -12.99 7.84 -1.94
C GLU A 114 -12.25 8.69 -2.99
N GLN A 115 -12.86 8.94 -4.15
CA GLN A 115 -12.29 9.79 -5.19
C GLN A 115 -12.11 11.23 -4.70
N GLN A 116 -13.10 11.80 -4.02
CA GLN A 116 -12.98 13.16 -3.48
C GLN A 116 -11.87 13.25 -2.43
N LYS A 117 -11.73 12.23 -1.57
CA LYS A 117 -10.63 12.17 -0.60
C LYS A 117 -9.27 12.11 -1.29
N LEU A 118 -9.14 11.35 -2.37
CA LEU A 118 -7.89 11.28 -3.15
C LEU A 118 -7.56 12.63 -3.78
N ARG A 119 -8.53 13.31 -4.40
CA ARG A 119 -8.34 14.67 -4.95
C ARG A 119 -7.87 15.64 -3.88
N ASN A 120 -8.57 15.70 -2.74
CA ASN A 120 -8.19 16.56 -1.63
C ASN A 120 -6.76 16.30 -1.11
N TRP A 121 -6.30 15.03 -1.14
CA TRP A 121 -4.91 14.71 -0.80
C TRP A 121 -3.94 15.18 -1.88
N ASN A 122 -4.25 14.97 -3.16
CA ASN A 122 -3.39 15.40 -4.26
C ASN A 122 -3.21 16.94 -4.27
N ASP A 123 -4.31 17.69 -4.18
CA ASP A 123 -4.29 19.16 -4.15
C ASP A 123 -3.49 19.69 -2.95
N LEU A 124 -3.61 19.01 -1.81
CA LEU A 124 -2.85 19.35 -0.60
C LEU A 124 -1.35 19.09 -0.76
N MET A 125 -0.96 17.98 -1.40
CA MET A 125 0.45 17.57 -1.51
C MET A 125 1.32 18.60 -2.22
N GLU A 126 0.78 19.34 -3.19
CA GLU A 126 1.50 20.41 -3.91
C GLU A 126 2.06 21.48 -2.96
N SER A 127 1.27 21.89 -1.97
CA SER A 127 1.68 22.89 -0.97
C SER A 127 2.37 22.27 0.25
N MET A 128 1.97 21.05 0.62
CA MET A 128 2.44 20.35 1.82
C MET A 128 3.85 19.77 1.64
N PHE A 129 4.22 19.33 0.43
CA PHE A 129 5.52 18.72 0.18
C PHE A 129 6.72 19.69 0.33
N PRO A 130 6.69 20.92 -0.23
CA PRO A 130 7.75 21.90 0.03
C PRO A 130 7.89 22.25 1.51
N ALA A 131 6.77 22.43 2.22
CA ALA A 131 6.76 22.68 3.66
C ALA A 131 7.37 21.49 4.44
N TYR A 132 7.04 20.26 4.05
CA TYR A 132 7.62 19.05 4.61
C TYR A 132 9.15 19.03 4.45
N LEU A 133 9.69 19.28 3.25
CA LEU A 133 11.14 19.30 3.02
C LEU A 133 11.84 20.39 3.83
N HIS A 134 11.28 21.60 3.87
CA HIS A 134 11.82 22.71 4.65
C HIS A 134 11.90 22.37 6.15
N LEU A 135 10.80 21.89 6.72
CA LEU A 135 10.73 21.53 8.14
C LEU A 135 11.59 20.30 8.45
N LYS A 136 11.66 19.32 7.54
CA LYS A 136 12.53 18.14 7.67
C LYS A 136 13.99 18.56 7.78
N LYS A 137 14.46 19.48 6.93
CA LYS A 137 15.83 20.01 7.00
C LYS A 137 16.07 20.73 8.33
N LYS A 138 15.16 21.62 8.74
CA LYS A 138 15.30 22.42 9.96
C LYS A 138 15.31 21.58 11.24
N THR A 139 14.53 20.51 11.26
CA THR A 139 14.37 19.63 12.43
C THR A 139 15.27 18.38 12.42
N GLN A 140 16.14 18.25 11.40
CA GLN A 140 16.91 17.02 11.14
C GLN A 140 16.00 15.79 11.14
N ASN A 141 14.93 15.84 10.34
CA ASN A 141 13.87 14.81 10.28
C ASN A 141 13.19 14.56 11.64
N TRP A 142 12.92 15.63 12.39
CA TRP A 142 12.28 15.59 13.72
C TRP A 142 13.03 14.73 14.76
N THR A 143 14.36 14.68 14.63
CA THR A 143 15.27 13.97 15.56
C THR A 143 16.05 14.91 16.48
N ASN A 144 16.17 16.19 16.16
CA ASN A 144 16.81 17.20 17.02
C ASN A 144 16.03 17.43 18.32
N SER A 145 16.60 18.01 19.38
CA SER A 145 15.91 18.22 20.68
C SER A 145 14.62 19.05 20.61
N ASP A 146 14.49 19.92 19.59
CA ASP A 146 13.38 20.86 19.41
C ASP A 146 12.26 20.32 18.50
N PHE A 147 12.13 18.99 18.40
CA PHE A 147 11.23 18.30 17.47
C PHE A 147 9.73 18.63 17.58
N PHE A 148 9.26 19.20 18.69
CA PHE A 148 7.87 19.69 18.87
C PHE A 148 7.77 21.21 19.02
N LYS A 149 8.85 21.94 18.76
CA LYS A 149 8.80 23.41 18.75
C LYS A 149 7.85 23.86 17.66
N ASP A 150 6.99 24.83 17.98
CA ASP A 150 6.09 25.40 16.99
C ASP A 150 6.88 26.21 15.96
N LEU A 151 6.89 25.74 14.72
CA LEU A 151 7.52 26.36 13.56
C LEU A 151 6.49 27.05 12.65
N SER A 152 5.25 27.25 13.10
CA SER A 152 4.18 27.85 12.27
C SER A 152 4.50 29.27 11.81
N LYS A 153 5.30 30.02 12.60
CA LYS A 153 5.76 31.37 12.25
C LYS A 153 6.71 31.41 11.06
N ASP A 154 7.38 30.30 10.74
CA ASP A 154 8.23 30.21 9.55
C ASP A 154 7.40 30.07 8.27
N LEU A 155 6.16 29.58 8.39
CA LEU A 155 5.28 29.25 7.26
C LEU A 155 4.19 30.31 7.05
N CYS A 156 3.79 31.02 8.11
CA CYS A 156 2.81 32.08 8.02
C CYS A 156 3.10 33.25 8.96
N LYS A 157 2.71 34.46 8.52
CA LYS A 157 2.85 35.71 9.27
C LYS A 157 1.56 36.16 9.95
N CYS A 158 0.56 35.28 10.06
CA CYS A 158 -0.73 35.62 10.65
C CYS A 158 -0.61 35.92 12.15
N GLN A 159 -1.37 36.92 12.61
CA GLN A 159 -1.43 37.30 14.01
C GLN A 159 -2.44 36.45 14.79
N SER A 160 -2.35 36.45 16.12
CA SER A 160 -3.21 35.64 17.00
C SER A 160 -4.71 35.91 16.81
N HIS A 161 -5.11 37.13 16.44
CA HIS A 161 -6.53 37.47 16.20
C HIS A 161 -7.09 36.83 14.92
N GLN A 162 -6.22 36.42 13.98
CA GLN A 162 -6.58 35.76 12.72
C GLN A 162 -6.62 34.23 12.87
N MET A 163 -6.25 33.72 14.04
CA MET A 163 -6.11 32.30 14.30
C MET A 163 -7.34 31.77 15.03
N LYS A 164 -7.97 30.74 14.46
CA LYS A 164 -9.07 30.00 15.09
C LYS A 164 -8.52 28.74 15.74
N SER A 165 -8.76 28.57 17.03
CA SER A 165 -8.30 27.39 17.76
C SER A 165 -9.33 26.25 17.67
N ARG A 166 -8.86 25.04 17.38
CA ARG A 166 -9.69 23.82 17.36
C ARG A 166 -9.05 22.72 18.19
N GLU A 167 -9.86 21.91 18.87
CA GLU A 167 -9.38 20.73 19.58
C GLU A 167 -8.93 19.63 18.60
N VAL A 168 -7.72 19.14 18.82
CA VAL A 168 -7.11 18.05 18.04
C VAL A 168 -6.45 17.04 18.97
N ASP A 169 -6.42 15.79 18.52
CA ASP A 169 -5.75 14.69 19.19
C ASP A 169 -4.37 14.47 18.58
N LEU A 170 -3.34 14.55 19.41
CA LEU A 170 -1.94 14.37 19.01
C LEU A 170 -1.39 13.11 19.68
N ILE A 171 -0.87 12.21 18.86
CA ILE A 171 -0.37 10.90 19.29
C ILE A 171 1.13 10.79 18.96
N ASP A 172 1.90 10.37 19.95
CA ASP A 172 3.34 10.13 19.86
C ASP A 172 3.72 8.77 20.47
N LEU A 173 5.00 8.37 20.35
CA LEU A 173 5.57 7.17 20.97
C LEU A 173 5.47 7.16 22.50
N ILE A 174 5.60 8.34 23.14
CA ILE A 174 5.69 8.47 24.61
C ILE A 174 4.40 9.07 25.20
N GLY A 175 3.33 9.15 24.42
CA GLY A 175 2.03 9.56 24.95
C GLY A 175 1.08 10.11 23.91
N GLN A 176 -0.12 10.44 24.38
CA GLN A 176 -1.16 11.08 23.59
C GLN A 176 -1.80 12.21 24.40
N LYS A 177 -2.23 13.27 23.72
CA LYS A 177 -2.86 14.44 24.33
C LYS A 177 -3.92 15.04 23.42
N ARG A 178 -4.91 15.69 24.04
CA ARG A 178 -5.88 16.56 23.35
C ARG A 178 -5.48 18.01 23.61
N VAL A 179 -5.27 18.78 22.56
CA VAL A 179 -4.83 20.17 22.66
C VAL A 179 -5.69 21.08 21.78
N LYS A 180 -5.82 22.36 22.18
CA LYS A 180 -6.36 23.41 21.33
C LYS A 180 -5.23 23.93 20.45
N MET A 181 -5.31 23.68 19.15
CA MET A 181 -4.31 24.07 18.17
C MET A 181 -4.83 25.25 17.32
N PRO A 182 -4.03 26.30 17.11
CA PRO A 182 -4.42 27.45 16.29
C PRO A 182 -4.28 27.16 14.79
N PHE A 183 -5.24 27.63 14.00
CA PHE A 183 -5.28 27.52 12.53
C PHE A 183 -5.58 28.89 11.91
N CYS A 184 -4.89 29.26 10.83
CA CYS A 184 -5.24 30.40 10.00
C CYS A 184 -5.94 29.94 8.71
N THR A 185 -6.54 30.88 7.97
CA THR A 185 -7.01 30.63 6.59
C THR A 185 -5.90 30.76 5.54
N CYS A 186 -4.70 31.16 5.96
CA CYS A 186 -3.57 31.50 5.10
C CYS A 186 -2.79 30.30 4.57
N ILE A 187 -2.73 29.21 5.34
CA ILE A 187 -2.13 27.94 4.95
C ILE A 187 -3.08 26.79 5.34
N PRO A 188 -3.08 25.65 4.61
CA PRO A 188 -3.91 24.51 4.96
C PRO A 188 -3.65 23.95 6.37
N ASP A 189 -4.72 23.50 7.06
CA ASP A 189 -4.64 22.87 8.38
C ASP A 189 -3.55 21.77 8.49
N PRO A 190 -3.36 20.87 7.50
CA PRO A 190 -2.30 19.87 7.55
C PRO A 190 -0.87 20.42 7.64
N ILE A 191 -0.63 21.58 7.06
CA ILE A 191 0.69 22.24 7.12
C ILE A 191 0.94 22.78 8.53
N HIS A 192 -0.10 23.27 9.23
CA HIS A 192 0.01 23.60 10.65
C HIS A 192 0.38 22.37 11.50
N PHE A 193 -0.20 21.20 11.21
CA PHE A 193 0.18 19.95 11.88
C PHE A 193 1.68 19.65 11.68
N LEU A 194 2.18 19.76 10.44
CA LEU A 194 3.59 19.54 10.13
C LEU A 194 4.50 20.50 10.90
N ALA A 195 4.11 21.78 10.99
CA ALA A 195 4.84 22.80 11.72
C ALA A 195 4.97 22.50 13.22
N HIS A 196 4.07 21.70 13.78
CA HIS A 196 4.11 21.21 15.16
C HIS A 196 4.76 19.81 15.30
N GLY A 197 5.27 19.24 14.21
CA GLY A 197 5.92 17.92 14.20
C GLY A 197 4.97 16.73 14.06
N TYR A 198 3.75 16.95 13.58
CA TYR A 198 2.73 15.92 13.39
C TYR A 198 2.27 15.84 11.94
N LEU A 199 1.83 14.66 11.53
CA LEU A 199 1.17 14.44 10.26
C LEU A 199 -0.30 14.09 10.53
N PRO A 200 -1.26 14.79 9.91
CA PRO A 200 -2.67 14.51 10.15
C PRO A 200 -3.13 13.23 9.46
N SER A 201 -4.29 12.73 9.89
CA SER A 201 -4.91 11.53 9.30
C SER A 201 -5.85 11.83 8.13
N THR A 202 -6.24 13.09 7.93
CA THR A 202 -7.16 13.54 6.87
C THR A 202 -6.68 14.85 6.25
N PRO A 203 -6.99 15.11 4.96
CA PRO A 203 -6.50 16.29 4.26
C PRO A 203 -7.30 17.56 4.59
N LEU A 204 -8.57 17.41 4.95
CA LEU A 204 -9.46 18.52 5.33
C LEU A 204 -9.86 18.39 6.79
N PHE A 205 -9.89 19.53 7.49
CA PHE A 205 -10.27 19.68 8.90
C PHE A 205 -9.78 18.55 9.82
N PRO A 206 -8.45 18.27 9.84
CA PRO A 206 -7.90 17.18 10.63
C PRO A 206 -8.17 17.35 12.13
N GLN A 207 -8.56 16.23 12.75
CA GLN A 207 -8.82 16.12 14.19
C GLN A 207 -7.80 15.24 14.91
N THR A 208 -6.99 14.49 14.17
CA THR A 208 -6.03 13.52 14.71
C THR A 208 -4.73 13.65 13.93
N GLY A 209 -3.61 13.70 14.63
CA GLY A 209 -2.28 13.71 14.04
C GLY A 209 -1.32 12.79 14.79
N PHE A 210 -0.39 12.20 14.04
CA PHE A 210 0.65 11.32 14.57
C PHE A 210 2.01 11.99 14.39
N SER A 211 2.86 11.94 15.41
CA SER A 211 4.15 12.60 15.34
C SER A 211 5.01 12.01 14.21
N LEU A 212 5.82 12.84 13.57
CA LEU A 212 6.68 12.37 12.47
C LEU A 212 7.74 11.38 12.96
N ARG A 213 8.21 11.49 14.20
CA ARG A 213 9.07 10.46 14.82
C ARG A 213 8.38 9.11 14.95
N LEU A 214 7.09 9.08 15.30
CA LEU A 214 6.32 7.86 15.44
C LEU A 214 6.15 7.20 14.07
N LEU A 215 5.91 8.01 13.03
CA LEU A 215 5.79 7.53 11.66
C LEU A 215 7.13 7.02 11.12
N ASN A 216 8.24 7.74 11.36
CA ASN A 216 9.60 7.28 11.07
C ASN A 216 9.87 5.91 11.74
N PHE A 217 9.58 5.80 13.05
CA PHE A 217 9.77 4.58 13.82
C PHE A 217 8.91 3.43 13.29
N TYR A 218 7.62 3.68 13.05
CA TYR A 218 6.71 2.67 12.53
C TYR A 218 7.09 2.22 11.11
N ASP A 219 7.60 3.11 10.27
CA ASP A 219 8.07 2.77 8.93
C ASP A 219 9.23 1.76 8.97
N LEU A 220 10.20 1.97 9.86
CA LEU A 220 11.30 1.01 10.11
C LEU A 220 10.78 -0.29 10.72
N LEU A 221 9.93 -0.21 11.74
CA LEU A 221 9.34 -1.38 12.39
C LEU A 221 8.51 -2.21 11.40
N TRP A 222 7.78 -1.56 10.50
CA TRP A 222 7.05 -2.23 9.44
C TRP A 222 8.03 -2.95 8.50
N ASN A 223 9.08 -2.26 8.04
CA ASN A 223 10.09 -2.77 7.10
C ASN A 223 11.01 -3.88 7.64
N ILE A 224 11.26 -3.93 8.94
CA ILE A 224 12.14 -4.93 9.56
C ILE A 224 11.33 -6.04 10.22
N CYS A 225 10.29 -5.68 10.99
CA CYS A 225 9.57 -6.62 11.85
C CYS A 225 8.21 -7.05 11.29
N ASN A 226 7.78 -6.53 10.14
CA ASN A 226 6.46 -6.81 9.56
C ASN A 226 5.31 -6.44 10.51
N ALA A 227 5.50 -5.39 11.33
CA ALA A 227 4.51 -4.97 12.30
C ALA A 227 3.21 -4.57 11.61
N ASN A 228 2.17 -5.38 11.78
CA ASN A 228 0.88 -5.10 11.17
C ASN A 228 0.23 -3.86 11.83
N LEU A 229 -0.43 -3.03 11.02
CA LEU A 229 -1.01 -1.76 11.46
C LEU A 229 -2.02 -1.93 12.61
N THR A 230 -2.81 -3.00 12.57
CA THR A 230 -3.86 -3.26 13.56
C THR A 230 -3.26 -3.53 14.94
N SER A 231 -2.34 -4.49 15.04
CA SER A 231 -1.62 -4.84 16.26
C SER A 231 -0.78 -3.67 16.76
N PHE A 232 -0.08 -2.97 15.85
CA PHE A 232 0.70 -1.80 16.25
C PHE A 232 -0.17 -0.68 16.81
N SER A 233 -1.31 -0.38 16.17
CA SER A 233 -2.25 0.64 16.69
C SER A 233 -2.84 0.27 18.05
N GLU A 234 -3.04 -1.03 18.31
CA GLU A 234 -3.51 -1.53 19.61
C GLU A 234 -2.42 -1.40 20.68
N VAL A 235 -1.18 -1.76 20.35
CA VAL A 235 -0.01 -1.59 21.22
C VAL A 235 0.17 -0.11 21.57
N LEU A 236 0.21 0.76 20.56
CA LEU A 236 0.34 2.21 20.73
C LEU A 236 -0.76 2.77 21.63
N ARG A 237 -2.03 2.34 21.41
CA ARG A 237 -3.14 2.77 22.26
C ARG A 237 -2.92 2.36 23.72
N ARG A 238 -2.63 1.09 23.99
CA ARG A 238 -2.48 0.58 25.36
C ARG A 238 -1.27 1.17 26.08
N TRP A 239 -0.16 1.29 25.37
CA TRP A 239 1.06 1.90 25.86
C TRP A 239 0.81 3.36 26.27
N ASN A 240 0.22 4.15 25.37
CA ASN A 240 -0.06 5.55 25.65
C ASN A 240 -1.12 5.74 26.75
N GLU A 241 -2.14 4.88 26.83
CA GLU A 241 -3.13 4.91 27.92
C GLU A 241 -2.54 4.62 29.31
N SER A 242 -1.39 3.96 29.39
CA SER A 242 -0.67 3.70 30.65
C SER A 242 0.14 4.91 31.13
N MET A 243 0.51 5.82 30.22
CA MET A 243 1.37 6.97 30.50
C MET A 243 0.64 8.31 30.43
N SER A 244 -0.47 8.39 29.69
CA SER A 244 -1.12 9.66 29.31
C SER A 244 -2.65 9.52 29.24
N VAL A 245 -3.34 10.61 28.87
CA VAL A 245 -4.81 10.66 28.84
C VAL A 245 -5.37 9.61 27.88
N ARG A 246 -6.47 8.95 28.25
CA ARG A 246 -7.23 8.12 27.31
C ARG A 246 -8.02 9.02 26.35
N LEU A 247 -7.75 8.90 25.04
CA LEU A 247 -8.52 9.58 24.00
C LEU A 247 -9.84 8.84 23.73
N CYS A 248 -10.95 9.54 23.94
CA CYS A 248 -12.30 9.04 23.66
C CYS A 248 -12.94 9.79 22.49
N ILE A 249 -13.89 9.13 21.83
CA ILE A 249 -14.77 9.78 20.86
C ILE A 249 -15.59 10.85 21.60
N LYS A 250 -15.83 12.00 20.96
CA LYS A 250 -16.62 13.11 21.53
C LYS A 250 -17.92 12.57 22.11
N GLU A 251 -18.25 13.05 23.31
CA GLU A 251 -19.49 12.71 24.04
C GLU A 251 -19.68 11.23 24.37
N THR A 252 -18.64 10.40 24.26
CA THR A 252 -18.71 8.98 24.64
C THR A 252 -17.51 8.56 25.49
N LYS A 253 -17.68 7.48 26.26
CA LYS A 253 -16.58 6.81 26.97
C LYS A 253 -15.86 5.77 26.09
N LYS A 254 -16.21 5.67 24.81
CA LYS A 254 -15.62 4.69 23.90
C LYS A 254 -14.21 5.16 23.47
N PRO A 255 -13.19 4.29 23.54
CA PRO A 255 -11.85 4.64 23.11
C PRO A 255 -11.86 4.96 21.61
N ARG A 256 -11.03 5.93 21.21
CA ARG A 256 -10.88 6.31 19.81
C ARG A 256 -10.22 5.18 19.00
N ASP A 257 -10.71 4.93 17.80
CA ASP A 257 -10.10 3.97 16.87
C ASP A 257 -8.87 4.60 16.20
N LEU A 258 -7.69 4.27 16.72
CA LEU A 258 -6.42 4.74 16.18
C LEU A 258 -6.05 4.05 14.86
N ARG A 259 -6.58 2.86 14.55
CA ARG A 259 -6.16 2.09 13.37
C ARG A 259 -6.43 2.85 12.07
N ARG A 260 -7.67 3.35 11.91
CA ARG A 260 -8.07 4.08 10.70
C ARG A 260 -7.32 5.40 10.56
N CYS A 261 -7.16 6.12 11.68
CA CYS A 261 -6.44 7.39 11.70
C CYS A 261 -4.96 7.17 11.34
N LEU A 262 -4.32 6.18 11.97
CA LEU A 262 -2.93 5.84 11.70
C LEU A 262 -2.72 5.40 10.26
N SER A 263 -3.64 4.62 9.68
CA SER A 263 -3.58 4.26 8.24
C SER A 263 -3.45 5.50 7.37
N GLY A 264 -4.36 6.47 7.54
CA GLY A 264 -4.35 7.69 6.72
C GLY A 264 -3.06 8.49 6.86
N SER A 265 -2.51 8.59 8.08
CA SER A 265 -1.22 9.26 8.31
C SER A 265 -0.04 8.46 7.73
N VAL A 266 -0.04 7.13 7.83
CA VAL A 266 0.99 6.29 7.21
C VAL A 266 0.96 6.41 5.68
N ASP A 267 -0.23 6.45 5.08
CA ASP A 267 -0.39 6.59 3.63
C ASP A 267 0.12 7.96 3.16
N ALA A 268 -0.26 9.04 3.87
CA ALA A 268 0.25 10.39 3.60
C ALA A 268 1.78 10.48 3.78
N TYR A 269 2.32 9.86 4.83
CA TYR A 269 3.75 9.85 5.11
C TYR A 269 4.54 9.12 4.01
N ARG A 270 4.06 7.95 3.59
CA ARG A 270 4.65 7.20 2.48
C ARG A 270 4.53 7.95 1.16
N HIS A 271 3.46 8.72 0.95
CA HIS A 271 3.35 9.60 -0.21
C HIS A 271 4.45 10.67 -0.21
N LEU A 272 4.66 11.37 0.91
CA LEU A 272 5.74 12.35 1.06
C LEU A 272 7.12 11.74 0.80
N LYS A 273 7.39 10.53 1.33
CA LYS A 273 8.65 9.81 1.06
C LYS A 273 8.85 9.49 -0.42
N ARG A 274 7.78 9.12 -1.14
CA ARG A 274 7.85 8.87 -2.58
C ARG A 274 8.15 10.15 -3.35
N LEU A 275 7.46 11.26 -3.03
CA LEU A 275 7.71 12.55 -3.67
C LEU A 275 9.16 13.02 -3.44
N GLU A 276 9.71 12.78 -2.24
CA GLU A 276 11.11 13.06 -1.94
C GLU A 276 12.07 12.22 -2.79
N GLN A 277 11.81 10.91 -2.89
CA GLN A 277 12.62 10.02 -3.74
C GLN A 277 12.55 10.42 -5.21
N ASP A 278 11.36 10.71 -5.71
CA ASP A 278 11.14 11.12 -7.10
C ASP A 278 11.86 12.44 -7.39
N LEU A 279 11.78 13.41 -6.47
CA LEU A 279 12.53 14.67 -6.57
C LEU A 279 14.04 14.42 -6.65
N ILE A 280 14.59 13.55 -5.78
CA ILE A 280 16.02 13.22 -5.78
C ILE A 280 16.41 12.59 -7.12
N HIS A 281 15.66 11.59 -7.57
CA HIS A 281 15.93 10.92 -8.85
C HIS A 281 15.90 11.92 -10.00
N THR A 282 14.86 12.74 -10.12
CA THR A 282 14.73 13.73 -11.20
C THR A 282 15.80 14.81 -11.14
N ALA A 283 16.21 15.26 -9.94
CA ALA A 283 17.19 16.33 -9.80
C ALA A 283 18.65 15.87 -9.99
N THR A 284 18.95 14.59 -9.76
CA THR A 284 20.33 14.08 -9.75
C THR A 284 20.63 13.07 -10.87
N SER A 285 19.64 12.65 -11.64
CA SER A 285 19.80 11.72 -12.76
C SER A 285 19.75 12.47 -14.09
N LEU A 286 20.74 12.23 -14.96
CA LEU A 286 20.75 12.79 -16.33
C LEU A 286 20.09 11.83 -17.32
N THR A 287 20.16 10.54 -17.04
CA THR A 287 19.64 9.46 -17.89
C THR A 287 18.69 8.54 -17.12
N PRO A 288 17.80 7.81 -17.81
CA PRO A 288 16.99 6.77 -17.17
C PRO A 288 17.84 5.67 -16.51
N GLN A 289 19.02 5.40 -17.03
CA GLN A 289 19.97 4.46 -16.43
C GLN A 289 20.49 4.95 -15.07
N ASP A 290 20.71 6.26 -14.90
CA ASP A 290 21.08 6.83 -13.59
C ASP A 290 19.96 6.63 -12.55
N VAL A 291 18.70 6.73 -12.99
CA VAL A 291 17.54 6.44 -12.11
C VAL A 291 17.56 4.97 -11.66
N LEU A 292 17.86 4.03 -12.57
CA LEU A 292 18.04 2.61 -12.22
C LEU A 292 19.21 2.39 -11.25
N ALA A 293 20.30 3.13 -11.41
CA ALA A 293 21.46 3.07 -10.51
C ALA A 293 21.09 3.51 -9.10
N GLN A 294 20.36 4.61 -8.96
CA GLN A 294 19.95 5.14 -7.66
C GLN A 294 18.87 4.30 -6.98
N ARG A 295 17.88 3.82 -7.74
CA ARG A 295 16.71 3.10 -7.21
C ARG A 295 16.97 1.62 -6.96
N SER A 296 17.82 1.00 -7.79
CA SER A 296 18.02 -0.45 -7.79
C SER A 296 19.44 -0.82 -7.39
N CYS A 297 20.43 -0.59 -8.27
CA CYS A 297 21.78 -1.06 -8.02
C CYS A 297 22.84 -0.19 -8.73
N PRO A 298 23.63 0.62 -7.99
CA PRO A 298 24.65 1.46 -8.60
C PRO A 298 25.79 0.63 -9.20
N ALA A 299 26.07 -0.56 -8.68
CA ALA A 299 27.09 -1.46 -9.24
C ALA A 299 26.69 -2.07 -10.59
N CYS A 300 25.40 -2.13 -10.93
CA CYS A 300 24.95 -2.66 -12.23
C CYS A 300 24.68 -1.55 -13.25
N PHE A 301 24.13 -0.42 -12.79
CA PHE A 301 23.61 0.62 -13.69
C PHE A 301 24.42 1.92 -13.62
N GLY A 302 25.22 2.12 -12.58
CA GLY A 302 26.07 3.29 -12.46
C GLY A 302 27.25 3.25 -13.42
N THR A 303 27.92 4.39 -13.59
CA THR A 303 29.14 4.48 -14.38
C THR A 303 30.33 3.94 -13.56
N SER A 304 31.04 2.95 -14.10
CA SER A 304 32.29 2.49 -13.51
C SER A 304 33.33 3.62 -13.54
N ALA A 305 34.02 3.86 -12.43
CA ALA A 305 35.19 4.74 -12.42
C ALA A 305 36.26 4.14 -13.34
N PRO A 306 37.10 4.97 -14.00
CA PRO A 306 38.21 4.45 -14.80
C PRO A 306 39.05 3.51 -13.95
N ALA A 307 39.39 2.33 -14.50
CA ALA A 307 40.17 1.33 -13.80
C ALA A 307 41.49 1.96 -13.34
N LEU A 308 41.71 2.02 -12.02
CA LEU A 308 42.94 2.56 -11.42
C LEU A 308 44.15 1.64 -11.63
N ASP A 309 43.89 0.39 -12.01
CA ASP A 309 44.88 -0.66 -12.19
C ASP A 309 44.70 -1.32 -13.56
N GLU A 310 45.65 -1.11 -14.47
CA GLU A 310 45.65 -1.67 -15.82
C GLU A 310 45.78 -3.21 -15.85
N SER A 311 46.15 -3.83 -14.72
CA SER A 311 46.24 -5.29 -14.60
C SER A 311 44.87 -5.97 -14.46
N GLN A 312 43.83 -5.22 -14.09
CA GLN A 312 42.47 -5.76 -14.02
C GLN A 312 41.84 -5.87 -15.41
N PRO A 313 41.13 -6.97 -15.72
CA PRO A 313 40.41 -7.08 -16.97
C PRO A 313 39.40 -5.93 -17.08
N LYS A 314 39.36 -5.29 -18.26
CA LYS A 314 38.39 -4.22 -18.54
C LYS A 314 36.98 -4.69 -18.20
N ASP A 315 36.26 -3.86 -17.44
CA ASP A 315 34.85 -4.08 -17.15
C ASP A 315 34.09 -4.22 -18.48
N THR A 316 33.40 -5.34 -18.66
CA THR A 316 32.60 -5.59 -19.87
C THR A 316 31.30 -4.81 -19.85
N ASN A 317 30.99 -4.10 -18.74
CA ASN A 317 29.74 -3.36 -18.51
C ASN A 317 28.51 -4.22 -18.76
N GLN A 318 28.63 -5.54 -18.56
CA GLN A 318 27.54 -6.48 -18.80
C GLN A 318 26.63 -6.55 -17.57
N ILE A 319 25.34 -6.36 -17.80
CA ILE A 319 24.32 -6.40 -16.75
C ILE A 319 23.69 -7.79 -16.72
N PHE A 320 23.65 -8.41 -15.55
CA PHE A 320 23.01 -9.71 -15.36
C PHE A 320 21.72 -9.54 -14.56
N ILE A 321 20.62 -10.02 -15.14
CA ILE A 321 19.29 -10.02 -14.53
C ILE A 321 18.76 -11.43 -14.36
N CYS A 322 17.95 -11.61 -13.32
CA CYS A 322 17.22 -12.81 -13.02
C CYS A 322 15.72 -12.54 -13.21
N LEU A 323 14.98 -13.48 -13.78
CA LEU A 323 13.52 -13.42 -13.95
C LEU A 323 12.89 -14.65 -13.32
N ASP A 324 11.76 -14.47 -12.65
CA ASP A 324 11.03 -15.56 -11.99
C ASP A 324 9.64 -15.09 -11.55
N GLY A 325 8.71 -16.02 -11.36
CA GLY A 325 7.37 -15.73 -10.87
C GLY A 325 6.95 -16.50 -9.62
N ASN A 326 6.22 -15.80 -8.77
CA ASN A 326 5.77 -16.29 -7.48
C ASN A 326 4.24 -16.23 -7.34
N PHE A 327 3.61 -17.41 -7.41
CA PHE A 327 2.17 -17.59 -7.25
C PHE A 327 1.66 -17.52 -5.81
N GLN A 328 2.51 -17.36 -4.80
CA GLN A 328 2.05 -17.18 -3.42
C GLN A 328 1.45 -15.79 -3.21
N HIS A 329 1.95 -14.78 -3.93
CA HIS A 329 1.54 -13.38 -3.90
C HIS A 329 0.17 -13.10 -4.55
N ARG A 330 -0.81 -13.98 -4.34
CA ARG A 330 -2.21 -13.83 -4.77
C ARG A 330 -2.93 -12.69 -4.08
N HIS A 331 -3.87 -12.07 -4.80
CA HIS A 331 -4.80 -11.08 -4.26
C HIS A 331 -6.25 -11.53 -4.49
N HIS A 332 -7.12 -11.36 -3.50
CA HIS A 332 -8.52 -11.69 -3.64
C HIS A 332 -9.29 -10.53 -4.27
N GLU A 333 -10.04 -10.83 -5.33
CA GLU A 333 -10.87 -9.84 -6.04
C GLU A 333 -11.88 -9.17 -5.10
N LYS A 334 -12.41 -9.92 -4.12
CA LYS A 334 -13.35 -9.39 -3.11
C LYS A 334 -12.71 -8.43 -2.09
N ALA A 335 -11.39 -8.40 -1.98
CA ALA A 335 -10.68 -7.54 -1.04
C ALA A 335 -10.65 -6.07 -1.48
N SER A 336 -10.79 -5.82 -2.78
CA SER A 336 -10.89 -4.48 -3.35
C SER A 336 -12.27 -4.26 -3.98
N LYS A 337 -12.81 -3.04 -3.82
CA LYS A 337 -13.99 -2.59 -4.58
C LYS A 337 -13.62 -1.77 -5.81
N ASN A 338 -12.32 -1.50 -6.02
CA ASN A 338 -11.77 -0.75 -7.16
C ASN A 338 -12.45 0.60 -7.40
N HIS A 339 -12.87 1.28 -6.31
CA HIS A 339 -13.42 2.63 -6.36
C HIS A 339 -12.41 3.68 -6.85
N LEU A 340 -11.12 3.41 -6.62
CA LEU A 340 -10.01 4.23 -7.06
C LEU A 340 -9.30 3.56 -8.23
N PRO A 341 -8.75 4.34 -9.18
CA PRO A 341 -7.90 3.80 -10.24
C PRO A 341 -6.68 3.11 -9.64
N LEU A 342 -6.15 2.13 -10.38
CA LEU A 342 -4.93 1.43 -10.00
C LEU A 342 -3.75 2.41 -10.08
N HIS A 343 -3.02 2.56 -8.99
CA HIS A 343 -1.80 3.36 -8.97
C HIS A 343 -0.60 2.42 -9.09
N THR A 344 0.02 2.39 -10.26
CA THR A 344 1.21 1.58 -10.55
C THR A 344 2.47 2.27 -10.01
N PRO A 345 3.15 1.71 -8.99
CA PRO A 345 4.40 2.28 -8.49
C PRO A 345 5.56 2.09 -9.49
N HIS A 346 6.63 2.87 -9.35
CA HIS A 346 7.78 2.85 -10.27
C HIS A 346 8.50 1.50 -10.45
N LEU A 347 8.43 0.60 -9.46
CA LEU A 347 8.97 -0.76 -9.59
C LEU A 347 8.03 -1.72 -10.31
N PHE A 348 6.84 -1.29 -10.76
CA PHE A 348 5.87 -2.13 -11.45
C PHE A 348 5.72 -1.70 -12.89
N ILE A 349 5.69 -2.67 -13.80
CA ILE A 349 5.25 -2.47 -15.18
C ILE A 349 3.73 -2.32 -15.18
N SER A 350 3.23 -1.33 -15.91
CA SER A 350 1.79 -1.07 -15.98
C SER A 350 1.03 -2.19 -16.71
N PRO A 351 -0.24 -2.45 -16.34
CA PRO A 351 -1.08 -3.39 -17.08
C PRO A 351 -1.19 -3.06 -18.58
N GLU A 352 -1.14 -1.78 -18.93
CA GLU A 352 -1.18 -1.28 -20.30
C GLU A 352 0.09 -1.67 -21.08
N GLU A 353 1.28 -1.53 -20.48
CA GLU A 353 2.55 -1.97 -21.09
C GLU A 353 2.61 -3.49 -21.27
N ILE A 354 2.08 -4.26 -20.31
CA ILE A 354 1.99 -5.72 -20.41
C ILE A 354 1.05 -6.10 -21.55
N LYS A 355 -0.14 -5.49 -21.61
CA LYS A 355 -1.12 -5.74 -22.68
C LYS A 355 -0.56 -5.40 -24.06
N ALA A 356 0.11 -4.26 -24.21
CA ALA A 356 0.75 -3.88 -25.48
C ALA A 356 1.80 -4.92 -25.92
N THR A 357 2.53 -5.49 -24.95
CA THR A 357 3.50 -6.57 -25.22
C THR A 357 2.80 -7.87 -25.62
N ASP A 358 1.70 -8.23 -24.97
CA ASP A 358 0.91 -9.41 -25.34
C ASP A 358 0.30 -9.27 -26.75
N ASP A 359 -0.22 -8.08 -27.10
CA ASP A 359 -0.77 -7.77 -28.42
C ASP A 359 0.32 -7.83 -29.51
N GLU A 360 1.53 -7.35 -29.22
CA GLU A 360 2.70 -7.48 -30.10
C GLU A 360 3.09 -8.95 -30.33
N ILE A 361 3.18 -9.75 -29.26
CA ILE A 361 3.44 -11.19 -29.36
C ILE A 361 2.41 -11.85 -30.26
N LEU A 362 1.12 -11.57 -30.05
CA LEU A 362 0.03 -12.15 -30.83
C LEU A 362 0.14 -11.77 -32.31
N THR A 363 0.44 -10.52 -32.62
CA THR A 363 0.61 -10.01 -33.99
C THR A 363 1.74 -10.74 -34.71
N HIS A 364 2.87 -10.92 -34.03
CA HIS A 364 4.01 -11.64 -34.59
C HIS A 364 3.77 -13.14 -34.71
N GLU A 365 3.03 -13.76 -33.77
CA GLU A 365 2.63 -15.16 -33.87
C GLU A 365 1.74 -15.41 -35.09
N GLN A 366 0.80 -14.50 -35.36
CA GLN A 366 -0.04 -14.56 -36.55
C GLN A 366 0.79 -14.37 -37.82
N ALA A 367 1.66 -13.36 -37.86
CA ALA A 367 2.51 -13.07 -39.01
C ALA A 367 3.47 -14.22 -39.35
N GLN A 368 4.03 -14.90 -38.34
CA GLN A 368 4.95 -16.03 -38.53
C GLN A 368 4.21 -17.39 -38.62
N LYS A 369 2.87 -17.40 -38.64
CA LYS A 369 2.03 -18.61 -38.66
C LYS A 369 2.38 -19.60 -37.54
N LYS A 370 2.75 -19.06 -36.36
CA LYS A 370 3.10 -19.82 -35.14
C LYS A 370 1.91 -19.90 -34.17
N THR A 371 0.71 -20.10 -34.70
CA THR A 371 -0.55 -20.12 -33.92
C THR A 371 -0.73 -21.38 -33.07
N GLN A 372 -0.06 -22.47 -33.39
CA GLN A 372 0.04 -23.62 -32.48
C GLN A 372 1.19 -23.39 -31.50
N LYS A 373 0.87 -23.39 -30.19
CA LYS A 373 1.85 -23.56 -29.10
C LYS A 373 2.50 -24.93 -29.26
N ALA A 374 3.51 -25.07 -30.11
CA ALA A 374 4.45 -26.17 -30.02
C ALA A 374 5.13 -26.03 -28.66
N LYS A 375 4.71 -26.85 -27.70
CA LYS A 375 5.28 -26.85 -26.35
C LYS A 375 6.60 -27.59 -26.40
N ASP A 376 7.69 -26.90 -26.12
CA ASP A 376 8.99 -27.54 -25.95
C ASP A 376 8.94 -28.45 -24.71
N ARG A 377 9.52 -29.64 -24.78
CA ARG A 377 9.60 -30.62 -23.68
C ARG A 377 10.12 -30.00 -22.36
N CYS A 378 11.09 -29.09 -22.46
CA CYS A 378 11.60 -28.32 -21.33
C CYS A 378 10.57 -27.36 -20.70
N SER A 379 9.65 -26.80 -21.50
CA SER A 379 8.54 -25.98 -20.99
C SER A 379 7.44 -26.84 -20.34
N GLU A 380 7.31 -28.10 -20.72
CA GLU A 380 6.31 -29.01 -20.11
C GLU A 380 6.73 -29.56 -18.75
N GLN A 381 8.04 -29.70 -18.52
CA GLN A 381 8.59 -30.19 -17.25
C GLN A 381 8.60 -29.12 -16.15
N HIS A 382 8.58 -27.83 -16.51
CA HIS A 382 8.49 -26.73 -15.56
C HIS A 382 7.04 -26.40 -15.17
N LYS A 383 6.75 -26.44 -13.86
CA LYS A 383 5.48 -25.94 -13.29
C LYS A 383 5.24 -24.44 -13.53
N ALA A 384 6.30 -23.67 -13.79
CA ALA A 384 6.27 -22.25 -14.12
C ALA A 384 5.67 -21.99 -15.53
N ALA A 385 6.04 -22.83 -16.51
CA ALA A 385 5.56 -22.74 -17.89
C ALA A 385 4.25 -23.51 -18.14
N ASP A 386 3.80 -24.33 -17.19
CA ASP A 386 2.55 -25.06 -17.28
C ASP A 386 1.37 -24.17 -16.86
N ASP A 387 0.64 -23.65 -17.85
CA ASP A 387 -0.63 -22.89 -17.77
C ASP A 387 -1.76 -23.60 -16.97
N ARG A 388 -1.49 -24.74 -16.31
CA ARG A 388 -2.43 -25.47 -15.44
C ARG A 388 -2.91 -24.66 -14.24
N ARG A 389 -2.19 -23.61 -13.83
CA ARG A 389 -2.57 -22.69 -12.74
C ARG A 389 -3.22 -21.40 -13.26
N ASN A 390 -4.28 -21.54 -14.05
CA ASN A 390 -5.02 -20.42 -14.65
C ASN A 390 -6.15 -19.90 -13.73
N ALA A 391 -6.96 -18.97 -14.23
CA ALA A 391 -8.13 -18.41 -13.55
C ALA A 391 -9.10 -19.45 -12.94
N SER A 392 -9.16 -20.68 -13.47
CA SER A 392 -10.02 -21.74 -12.90
C SER A 392 -9.44 -22.33 -11.62
N THR A 393 -8.11 -22.34 -11.47
CA THR A 393 -7.41 -22.80 -10.24
C THR A 393 -7.55 -21.78 -9.11
N TRP A 394 -7.66 -20.49 -9.45
CA TRP A 394 -7.67 -19.39 -8.48
C TRP A 394 -8.98 -18.58 -8.52
N LYS A 395 -10.12 -19.27 -8.55
CA LYS A 395 -11.44 -18.64 -8.58
C LYS A 395 -11.58 -17.61 -7.46
N GLY A 396 -11.90 -16.36 -7.82
CA GLY A 396 -12.03 -15.23 -6.89
C GLY A 396 -10.73 -14.49 -6.54
N CYS A 397 -9.65 -14.74 -7.29
CA CYS A 397 -8.45 -13.90 -7.31
C CYS A 397 -8.42 -13.06 -8.60
N ASP A 398 -8.07 -11.80 -8.48
CA ASP A 398 -7.78 -10.90 -9.61
C ASP A 398 -6.30 -11.00 -9.99
N ASP A 399 -5.38 -10.86 -9.04
CA ASP A 399 -3.96 -11.15 -9.23
C ASP A 399 -3.65 -12.59 -8.74
N THR A 400 -3.12 -13.45 -9.61
CA THR A 400 -2.78 -14.86 -9.33
C THR A 400 -1.34 -15.07 -8.85
N GLY A 401 -0.51 -14.04 -8.95
CA GLY A 401 0.89 -14.05 -8.52
C GLY A 401 1.62 -12.74 -8.82
N LEU A 402 2.94 -12.78 -8.64
CA LEU A 402 3.87 -11.66 -8.90
C LEU A 402 5.04 -12.19 -9.71
N PHE A 403 5.32 -11.58 -10.86
CA PHE A 403 6.52 -11.86 -11.66
C PHE A 403 7.55 -10.77 -11.38
N GLY A 404 8.82 -11.13 -11.23
CA GLY A 404 9.87 -10.21 -10.80
C GLY A 404 11.11 -10.23 -11.67
N CYS A 405 11.91 -9.20 -11.48
CA CYS A 405 13.23 -9.04 -12.07
C CYS A 405 14.21 -8.47 -11.05
N CYS A 406 15.33 -9.15 -10.86
CA CYS A 406 16.42 -8.72 -10.00
C CYS A 406 17.73 -8.61 -10.78
N CYS A 407 18.70 -7.83 -10.31
CA CYS A 407 20.08 -7.94 -10.80
C CYS A 407 20.85 -9.04 -10.03
N ARG A 408 22.05 -9.38 -10.48
CA ARG A 408 22.96 -10.33 -9.79
C ARG A 408 23.32 -9.98 -8.34
N HIS A 409 23.06 -8.75 -7.90
CA HIS A 409 23.26 -8.30 -6.51
C HIS A 409 21.94 -8.36 -5.71
N ASP A 410 21.00 -9.21 -6.16
CA ASP A 410 19.66 -9.41 -5.61
C ASP A 410 18.80 -8.14 -5.54
N SER A 411 19.22 -7.03 -6.16
CA SER A 411 18.47 -5.78 -6.13
C SER A 411 17.32 -5.81 -7.12
N VAL A 412 16.14 -5.43 -6.64
CA VAL A 412 14.89 -5.43 -7.42
C VAL A 412 14.94 -4.36 -8.49
N ILE A 413 14.59 -4.73 -9.72
CA ILE A 413 14.50 -3.82 -10.86
C ILE A 413 13.02 -3.53 -11.17
N TYR A 414 12.25 -4.57 -11.50
CA TYR A 414 10.85 -4.47 -11.91
C TYR A 414 10.01 -5.66 -11.46
N PHE A 415 8.70 -5.43 -11.37
CA PHE A 415 7.66 -6.43 -11.13
C PHE A 415 6.54 -6.32 -12.17
N CYS A 416 5.88 -7.43 -12.44
CA CYS A 416 4.61 -7.49 -13.14
C CYS A 416 3.59 -8.25 -12.29
N ASN A 417 2.35 -7.76 -12.23
CA ASN A 417 1.27 -8.58 -11.67
C ASN A 417 0.94 -9.70 -12.65
N ILE A 418 0.81 -10.93 -12.13
CA ILE A 418 0.27 -12.05 -12.90
C ILE A 418 -1.26 -11.93 -12.78
N TYR A 419 -1.95 -11.54 -13.85
CA TYR A 419 -3.38 -11.24 -13.84
C TYR A 419 -4.18 -12.30 -14.60
N LYS A 420 -4.80 -13.24 -13.87
CA LYS A 420 -5.71 -14.31 -14.36
C LYS A 420 -5.14 -15.30 -15.40
N SER A 421 -4.13 -14.92 -16.18
CA SER A 421 -3.25 -15.79 -16.96
C SER A 421 -2.16 -16.39 -16.06
N GLY A 422 -1.50 -17.46 -16.50
CA GLY A 422 -0.28 -17.97 -15.86
C GLY A 422 0.93 -17.06 -16.15
N GLU A 423 2.14 -17.58 -16.00
CA GLU A 423 3.37 -16.91 -16.43
C GLU A 423 3.49 -16.94 -17.97
N GLY A 424 2.72 -16.07 -18.63
CA GLY A 424 2.81 -15.86 -20.07
C GLY A 424 4.14 -15.19 -20.48
N ARG A 425 4.52 -15.33 -21.75
CA ARG A 425 5.77 -14.74 -22.30
C ARG A 425 5.75 -13.21 -22.40
N GLY A 426 4.59 -12.56 -22.27
CA GLY A 426 4.48 -11.10 -22.20
C GLY A 426 5.06 -10.50 -20.91
N LEU A 427 5.03 -11.22 -19.79
CA LEU A 427 5.61 -10.75 -18.53
C LEU A 427 7.14 -10.56 -18.61
N PRO A 428 7.95 -11.58 -19.00
CA PRO A 428 9.38 -11.38 -19.18
C PRO A 428 9.68 -10.39 -20.32
N MET A 429 8.95 -10.41 -21.42
CA MET A 429 9.19 -9.50 -22.54
C MET A 429 8.94 -8.03 -22.18
N SER A 430 7.89 -7.72 -21.41
CA SER A 430 7.57 -6.34 -21.00
C SER A 430 8.65 -5.77 -20.07
N ILE A 431 9.16 -6.57 -19.12
CA ILE A 431 10.32 -6.19 -18.29
C ILE A 431 11.56 -5.96 -19.14
N ILE A 432 11.87 -6.88 -20.06
CA ILE A 432 13.06 -6.78 -20.93
C ILE A 432 12.98 -5.52 -21.81
N LYS A 433 11.82 -5.24 -22.42
CA LYS A 433 11.61 -4.03 -23.22
C LYS A 433 11.78 -2.76 -22.40
N ARG A 434 11.18 -2.71 -21.21
CA ARG A 434 11.30 -1.57 -20.29
C ARG A 434 12.76 -1.31 -19.96
N LEU A 435 13.47 -2.35 -19.52
CA LEU A 435 14.87 -2.26 -19.13
C LEU A 435 15.76 -1.83 -20.31
N LEU A 436 15.62 -2.45 -21.49
CA LEU A 436 16.40 -2.10 -22.66
C LEU A 436 16.19 -0.65 -23.14
N GLY A 437 14.99 -0.10 -22.96
CA GLY A 437 14.67 1.30 -23.28
C GLY A 437 15.30 2.31 -22.32
N GLU A 438 15.69 1.87 -21.11
CA GLU A 438 16.29 2.73 -20.09
C GLU A 438 17.83 2.62 -20.06
N LEU A 439 18.40 1.56 -20.63
CA LEU A 439 19.84 1.32 -20.67
C LEU A 439 20.51 1.93 -21.90
N ASN A 440 21.81 2.23 -21.78
CA ASN A 440 22.64 2.61 -22.91
C ASN A 440 22.53 1.55 -24.05
N PRO A 441 22.38 1.96 -25.34
CA PRO A 441 22.25 1.04 -26.47
C PRO A 441 23.40 0.04 -26.64
N THR A 442 24.59 0.32 -26.10
CA THR A 442 25.76 -0.55 -26.17
C THR A 442 25.80 -1.61 -25.07
N THR A 443 25.01 -1.43 -24.00
CA THR A 443 25.00 -2.33 -22.84
C THR A 443 24.48 -3.70 -23.23
N GLN A 444 25.25 -4.73 -22.84
CA GLN A 444 24.93 -6.14 -23.00
C GLN A 444 24.19 -6.66 -21.77
N ILE A 445 23.20 -7.54 -21.96
CA ILE A 445 22.38 -8.09 -20.88
C ILE A 445 22.45 -9.62 -20.87
N GLY A 446 22.83 -10.19 -19.73
CA GLY A 446 22.64 -11.61 -19.44
C GLY A 446 21.33 -11.84 -18.69
N ILE A 447 20.46 -12.71 -19.20
CA ILE A 447 19.14 -13.00 -18.66
C ILE A 447 19.13 -14.45 -18.16
N LEU A 448 18.98 -14.62 -16.85
CA LEU A 448 18.75 -15.92 -16.22
C LEU A 448 17.25 -16.08 -15.93
N TYR A 449 16.68 -17.18 -16.39
CA TYR A 449 15.28 -17.51 -16.19
C TYR A 449 15.11 -19.02 -16.22
N ASP A 450 14.20 -19.59 -15.45
CA ASP A 450 13.82 -21.01 -15.49
C ASP A 450 13.74 -21.55 -16.91
N ILE A 451 12.98 -20.88 -17.77
CA ILE A 451 12.82 -21.30 -19.17
C ILE A 451 13.68 -20.49 -20.14
N GLY A 452 14.81 -19.96 -19.66
CA GLY A 452 15.77 -19.16 -20.44
C GLY A 452 16.26 -19.86 -21.69
N CYS A 453 16.44 -21.19 -21.65
CA CYS A 453 16.80 -22.02 -22.79
C CYS A 453 15.81 -21.99 -23.97
N THR A 454 14.56 -21.59 -23.71
CA THR A 454 13.49 -21.45 -24.72
C THR A 454 13.13 -20.00 -25.02
N LEU A 455 13.53 -19.04 -24.17
CA LEU A 455 13.13 -17.65 -24.32
C LEU A 455 13.80 -16.99 -25.54
N GLY A 456 15.10 -17.21 -25.73
CA GLY A 456 15.82 -16.71 -26.92
C GLY A 456 15.26 -17.27 -28.22
N LYS A 457 14.98 -18.58 -28.27
CA LYS A 457 14.36 -19.26 -29.43
C LYS A 457 12.96 -18.71 -29.72
N PHE A 458 12.20 -18.41 -28.69
CA PHE A 458 10.87 -17.81 -28.81
C PHE A 458 10.94 -16.46 -29.51
N PHE A 459 11.83 -15.56 -29.08
CA PHE A 459 12.01 -14.26 -29.73
C PHE A 459 12.49 -14.38 -31.18
N GLN A 460 13.49 -15.23 -31.44
CA GLN A 460 14.02 -15.44 -32.79
C GLN A 460 12.94 -15.98 -33.76
N SER A 461 12.23 -17.02 -33.36
CA SER A 461 11.23 -17.69 -34.21
C SER A 461 10.02 -16.81 -34.56
N ARG A 462 9.75 -15.78 -33.74
CA ARG A 462 8.63 -14.84 -33.92
C ARG A 462 9.08 -13.48 -34.46
N LYS A 463 10.39 -13.30 -34.70
CA LYS A 463 10.99 -12.00 -35.08
C LYS A 463 10.65 -10.89 -34.09
N LEU A 464 10.69 -11.19 -32.80
CA LEU A 464 10.50 -10.24 -31.70
C LEU A 464 11.86 -9.73 -31.24
N LEU A 465 11.93 -8.45 -30.86
CA LEU A 465 13.15 -7.80 -30.34
C LEU A 465 14.39 -8.00 -31.24
N THR A 466 14.20 -8.03 -32.56
CA THR A 466 15.26 -8.42 -33.51
C THR A 466 16.50 -7.54 -33.44
N GLU A 467 16.32 -6.24 -33.21
CA GLU A 467 17.42 -5.28 -33.10
C GLU A 467 18.18 -5.42 -31.78
N GLN A 468 17.48 -5.80 -30.71
CA GLN A 468 18.05 -5.90 -29.36
C GLN A 468 18.55 -7.31 -29.03
N LEU A 469 18.09 -8.35 -29.74
CA LEU A 469 18.49 -9.74 -29.55
C LEU A 469 20.01 -9.97 -29.51
N PRO A 470 20.82 -9.35 -30.39
CA PRO A 470 22.27 -9.47 -30.33
C PRO A 470 22.90 -8.96 -29.03
N ARG A 471 22.19 -8.11 -28.27
CA ARG A 471 22.62 -7.57 -26.98
C ARG A 471 22.26 -8.49 -25.80
N MET A 472 21.54 -9.58 -26.05
CA MET A 472 20.98 -10.44 -25.01
C MET A 472 21.63 -11.82 -25.04
N LYS A 473 22.00 -12.31 -23.85
CA LYS A 473 22.44 -13.68 -23.62
C LYS A 473 21.49 -14.37 -22.66
N PHE A 474 21.13 -15.62 -22.91
CA PHE A 474 20.18 -16.36 -22.08
C PHE A 474 20.87 -17.52 -21.37
N ALA A 475 20.46 -17.76 -20.12
CA ALA A 475 20.83 -18.93 -19.32
C ALA A 475 19.65 -19.37 -18.47
N THR A 476 19.74 -20.59 -17.95
CA THR A 476 18.81 -21.12 -16.95
C THR A 476 19.39 -20.90 -15.54
N ALA A 477 18.55 -20.55 -14.57
CA ALA A 477 18.96 -20.46 -13.17
C ALA A 477 19.60 -21.78 -12.70
N VAL A 478 20.66 -21.70 -11.89
CA VAL A 478 21.54 -22.85 -11.62
C VAL A 478 20.79 -24.03 -11.00
N PHE A 479 19.91 -23.81 -10.03
CA PHE A 479 19.16 -24.91 -9.39
C PHE A 479 18.07 -25.47 -10.30
N HIS A 480 17.52 -24.64 -11.18
CA HIS A 480 16.48 -25.02 -12.14
C HIS A 480 17.06 -25.74 -13.37
N SER A 481 18.34 -25.56 -13.66
CA SER A 481 18.99 -26.17 -14.84
C SER A 481 18.86 -27.69 -14.91
N TYR A 482 18.82 -28.39 -13.78
CA TYR A 482 18.79 -29.87 -13.73
C TYR A 482 17.47 -30.49 -14.18
N VAL A 483 16.38 -29.72 -14.23
CA VAL A 483 15.09 -30.22 -14.73
C VAL A 483 14.92 -30.04 -16.24
N HIS A 484 15.96 -29.57 -16.94
CA HIS A 484 15.97 -29.50 -18.40
C HIS A 484 16.64 -30.71 -19.05
N ASP A 485 16.36 -30.93 -20.34
CA ASP A 485 17.04 -31.97 -21.12
C ASP A 485 18.56 -31.72 -21.19
N TRP A 486 19.35 -32.80 -21.25
CA TRP A 486 20.83 -32.75 -21.22
C TRP A 486 21.47 -31.69 -22.14
N PRO A 487 21.06 -31.54 -23.42
CA PRO A 487 21.62 -30.49 -24.28
C PRO A 487 21.38 -29.08 -23.74
N CYS A 488 20.20 -28.82 -23.14
CA CYS A 488 19.89 -27.54 -22.54
C CYS A 488 20.73 -27.29 -21.28
N GLN A 489 21.00 -28.33 -20.48
CA GLN A 489 21.88 -28.21 -19.31
C GLN A 489 23.28 -27.76 -19.72
N ILE A 490 23.87 -28.38 -20.75
CA ILE A 490 25.21 -28.01 -21.21
C ILE A 490 25.21 -26.60 -21.84
N GLN A 491 24.21 -26.28 -22.67
CA GLN A 491 24.17 -25.02 -23.42
C GLN A 491 23.73 -23.81 -22.61
N PHE A 492 22.91 -23.97 -21.56
CA PHE A 492 22.29 -22.85 -20.86
C PHE A 492 22.58 -22.79 -19.36
N ASN A 493 23.25 -23.80 -18.77
CA ASN A 493 23.70 -23.68 -17.38
C ASN A 493 24.87 -22.68 -17.31
N PRO A 494 24.78 -21.62 -16.47
CA PRO A 494 25.81 -20.59 -16.41
C PRO A 494 27.16 -21.12 -15.89
N ARG A 495 27.19 -22.27 -15.19
CA ARG A 495 28.44 -22.92 -14.76
C ARG A 495 29.23 -23.54 -15.90
N TYR A 496 28.58 -23.95 -16.98
CA TYR A 496 29.24 -24.55 -18.15
C TYR A 496 29.50 -23.53 -19.27
N ASN A 497 29.02 -22.28 -19.12
CA ASN A 497 29.11 -21.24 -20.13
C ASN A 497 30.01 -20.09 -19.70
N LYS A 498 30.88 -19.62 -20.59
CA LYS A 498 31.74 -18.46 -20.32
C LYS A 498 30.91 -17.19 -20.17
N GLY A 499 31.37 -16.24 -19.35
CA GLY A 499 30.81 -14.89 -19.28
C GLY A 499 29.63 -14.70 -18.32
N TRP A 500 29.38 -15.62 -17.38
CA TRP A 500 28.39 -15.42 -16.30
C TRP A 500 29.03 -15.15 -14.93
N GLY A 501 30.34 -15.36 -14.80
CA GLY A 501 31.05 -15.28 -13.52
C GLY A 501 30.45 -16.26 -12.51
N LEU A 502 30.24 -15.78 -11.26
CA LEU A 502 29.58 -16.54 -10.19
C LEU A 502 28.08 -16.25 -10.09
N THR A 503 27.45 -15.75 -11.16
CA THR A 503 26.02 -15.45 -11.17
C THR A 503 25.21 -16.75 -11.23
N ASP A 504 24.32 -16.97 -10.26
CA ASP A 504 23.50 -18.18 -10.15
C ASP A 504 22.08 -18.04 -10.73
N GLY A 505 21.54 -16.82 -10.78
CA GLY A 505 20.17 -16.56 -11.24
C GLY A 505 19.10 -16.79 -10.18
N GLU A 506 19.48 -17.01 -8.92
CA GLU A 506 18.59 -17.40 -7.81
C GLU A 506 18.17 -16.20 -6.93
N GLY A 507 18.43 -14.98 -7.38
CA GLY A 507 18.20 -13.78 -6.58
C GLY A 507 16.73 -13.50 -6.28
N LEU A 508 15.81 -13.89 -7.17
CA LEU A 508 14.38 -13.77 -6.92
C LEU A 508 13.90 -14.71 -5.85
N GLU A 509 14.44 -15.93 -5.73
CA GLU A 509 14.08 -16.84 -4.63
C GLU A 509 14.43 -16.26 -3.25
N ARG A 510 15.58 -15.56 -3.16
CA ARG A 510 15.96 -14.81 -1.94
C ARG A 510 14.99 -13.66 -1.68
N LEU A 511 14.63 -12.92 -2.73
CA LEU A 511 13.66 -11.83 -2.63
C LEU A 511 12.28 -12.33 -2.20
N TRP A 512 11.83 -13.47 -2.72
CA TRP A 512 10.56 -14.11 -2.35
C TRP A 512 10.55 -14.52 -0.89
N SER A 513 11.64 -15.09 -0.40
CA SER A 513 11.81 -15.37 1.03
C SER A 513 11.67 -14.09 1.86
N TYR A 514 12.33 -13.00 1.44
CA TYR A 514 12.26 -11.70 2.10
C TYR A 514 10.87 -11.05 2.08
N LEU A 515 10.12 -11.19 0.98
CA LEU A 515 8.77 -10.65 0.82
C LEU A 515 7.65 -11.57 1.36
N SER A 516 7.97 -12.81 1.73
CA SER A 516 7.00 -13.80 2.22
C SER A 516 6.09 -13.32 3.36
N PRO A 517 6.53 -12.46 4.32
CA PRO A 517 5.66 -11.97 5.37
C PRO A 517 4.51 -11.07 4.86
N LEU A 518 4.63 -10.54 3.65
CA LEU A 518 3.60 -9.71 3.02
C LEU A 518 2.49 -10.53 2.36
N VAL A 519 2.74 -11.80 2.03
CA VAL A 519 1.81 -12.66 1.27
C VAL A 519 0.44 -12.75 1.95
N GLY A 520 0.41 -13.09 3.25
CA GLY A 520 -0.83 -13.26 4.00
C GLY A 520 -1.63 -11.94 4.13
N PRO A 521 -1.03 -10.88 4.69
CA PRO A 521 -1.71 -9.61 4.89
C PRO A 521 -2.19 -8.94 3.59
N GLN A 522 -1.38 -8.97 2.53
CA GLN A 522 -1.70 -8.26 1.29
C GLN A 522 -2.78 -8.95 0.45
N ARG A 523 -3.02 -10.25 0.68
CA ARG A 523 -4.09 -10.99 0.02
C ARG A 523 -5.48 -10.38 0.25
N TYR A 524 -5.66 -9.68 1.37
CA TYR A 524 -6.91 -9.04 1.81
C TYR A 524 -6.83 -7.51 1.85
N ALA A 525 -5.75 -6.91 1.34
CA ALA A 525 -5.63 -5.47 1.21
C ALA A 525 -6.41 -4.96 0.00
N THR A 526 -6.52 -3.65 -0.21
CA THR A 526 -6.93 -3.14 -1.52
C THR A 526 -5.77 -3.26 -2.51
N ARG A 527 -6.05 -3.28 -3.82
CA ARG A 527 -5.00 -3.41 -4.85
C ARG A 527 -3.89 -2.37 -4.71
N ASN A 528 -4.27 -1.11 -4.50
CA ASN A 528 -3.31 -0.01 -4.31
C ASN A 528 -2.44 -0.19 -3.04
N HIS A 529 -3.00 -0.68 -1.94
CA HIS A 529 -2.21 -0.95 -0.73
C HIS A 529 -1.28 -2.15 -0.90
N ARG A 530 -1.71 -3.19 -1.64
CA ARG A 530 -0.84 -4.33 -2.00
C ARG A 530 0.36 -3.84 -2.80
N LEU A 531 0.13 -3.16 -3.92
CA LEU A 531 1.21 -2.63 -4.78
C LEU A 531 2.11 -1.66 -4.03
N GLY A 532 1.53 -0.70 -3.30
CA GLY A 532 2.28 0.25 -2.49
C GLY A 532 3.13 -0.42 -1.42
N GLY A 533 2.61 -1.47 -0.77
CA GLY A 533 3.34 -2.24 0.24
C GLY A 533 4.50 -3.04 -0.34
N ILE A 534 4.30 -3.74 -1.46
CA ILE A 534 5.39 -4.49 -2.14
C ILE A 534 6.47 -3.51 -2.62
N ASN A 535 6.08 -2.43 -3.29
CA ASN A 535 7.00 -1.40 -3.76
C ASN A 535 7.82 -0.83 -2.59
N HIS A 536 7.16 -0.39 -1.53
CA HIS A 536 7.82 0.22 -0.38
C HIS A 536 8.82 -0.74 0.30
N ARG A 537 8.46 -2.02 0.48
CA ARG A 537 9.37 -3.03 1.04
C ARG A 537 10.56 -3.33 0.12
N SER A 538 10.33 -3.31 -1.19
CA SER A 538 11.36 -3.60 -2.20
C SER A 538 12.34 -2.43 -2.36
N VAL A 539 11.86 -1.19 -2.28
CA VAL A 539 12.74 -0.01 -2.21
C VAL A 539 13.62 -0.07 -0.95
N PHE A 540 13.06 -0.47 0.20
CA PHE A 540 13.86 -0.67 1.41
C PHE A 540 14.87 -1.82 1.27
N HIS A 541 14.50 -2.92 0.58
CA HIS A 541 15.43 -4.01 0.25
C HIS A 541 16.62 -3.52 -0.57
N ASN A 542 16.36 -2.77 -1.64
CA ASN A 542 17.41 -2.20 -2.49
C ASN A 542 18.31 -1.25 -1.71
N TYR A 543 17.72 -0.39 -0.86
CA TYR A 543 18.48 0.52 -0.01
C TYR A 543 19.48 -0.23 0.88
N LEU A 544 19.06 -1.31 1.55
CA LEU A 544 19.96 -2.17 2.35
C LEU A 544 21.04 -2.84 1.49
N GLY A 545 20.71 -3.22 0.25
CA GLY A 545 21.67 -3.76 -0.71
C GLY A 545 22.74 -2.73 -1.08
N ILE A 546 22.34 -1.49 -1.37
CA ILE A 546 23.22 -0.38 -1.71
C ILE A 546 24.17 -0.04 -0.54
N GLU A 547 23.66 -0.01 0.69
CA GLU A 547 24.49 0.21 1.88
C GLU A 547 25.59 -0.86 2.01
N LYS A 548 25.24 -2.13 1.78
CA LYS A 548 26.21 -3.24 1.81
C LYS A 548 27.26 -3.12 0.70
N LEU A 549 26.86 -2.69 -0.49
CA LEU A 549 27.80 -2.47 -1.60
C LEU A 549 28.81 -1.35 -1.29
N ARG A 550 28.37 -0.25 -0.67
CA ARG A 550 29.26 0.85 -0.25
C ARG A 550 30.30 0.41 0.79
N MET A 551 29.91 -0.44 1.74
CA MET A 551 30.85 -0.97 2.75
C MET A 551 31.92 -1.89 2.16
N CYS A 552 31.70 -2.44 0.96
CA CYS A 552 32.69 -3.28 0.26
C CYS A 552 33.70 -2.50 -0.58
N GLY A 553 33.82 -1.16 -0.41
CA GLY A 553 34.88 -0.36 -1.04
C GLY A 553 34.46 0.48 -2.24
N PHE A 554 33.16 0.59 -2.54
CA PHE A 554 32.66 1.60 -3.47
C PHE A 554 32.43 2.92 -2.72
N SER A 555 33.52 3.63 -2.40
CA SER A 555 33.45 5.05 -2.05
C SER A 555 33.04 5.82 -3.30
N GLN A 556 31.84 6.39 -3.30
CA GLN A 556 31.48 7.45 -4.24
C GLN A 556 32.21 8.73 -3.87
#